data_AF-A0A4Q5UNR0-F1
#
_entry.id   AF-A0A4Q5UNR0-F1
#
_cell.length_a   1.000
_cell.length_b   1.000
_cell.length_c   1.000
_cell.angle_alpha   90.00
_cell.angle_beta   90.00
_cell.angle_gamma   90.00
#
_symmetry.space_group_name_H-M   'P 1'
#
loop_
_entity.id
_entity.type
_entity.pdbx_description
1 polymer ?
#
loop_
_entity_poly.entity_id
_entity_poly.type
_entity_poly.pdbx_seq_one_letter_code
_entity_poly.pdbx_strand_id
1 'polypeptide(L)'
;CGWCKEMDRTTYSNPKVAAYINEHYYAVKYDAESKDSVAFNKIRYGFNKAAKTNDLALYLSFGDRSYPNTIFLDHINARPAPLSGYMKPKEIEAPMRYFVEKKGEETFVDFNKKMKPVW
;
A
#
# COMPACT_ATOMS: atom_id res chain seq x y z
N CYS A 1 14.75 7.08 2.03
CA CYS A 1 14.51 5.62 1.97
C CYS A 1 15.13 4.98 0.71
N GLY A 2 16.03 4.00 0.85
CA GLY A 2 16.64 3.29 -0.29
C GLY A 2 15.73 2.22 -0.88
N TRP A 3 15.20 1.32 -0.04
CA TRP A 3 14.29 0.25 -0.46
C TRP A 3 13.00 0.73 -1.13
N CYS A 4 12.52 1.93 -0.77
CA CYS A 4 11.38 2.56 -1.44
C CYS A 4 11.68 2.86 -2.90
N LYS A 5 12.84 3.45 -3.19
CA LYS A 5 13.28 3.75 -4.56
C LYS A 5 13.51 2.46 -5.35
N GLU A 6 14.02 1.43 -4.70
CA GLU A 6 14.21 0.14 -5.35
C GLU A 6 12.87 -0.51 -5.69
N MET A 7 11.90 -0.51 -4.77
CA MET A 7 10.54 -1.02 -5.03
C MET A 7 9.83 -0.25 -6.15
N ASP A 8 9.98 1.08 -6.18
CA ASP A 8 9.47 1.90 -7.29
C ASP A 8 10.04 1.44 -8.64
N ARG A 9 11.35 1.18 -8.69
CA ARG A 9 12.08 0.80 -9.91
C ARG A 9 11.83 -0.64 -10.36
N THR A 10 11.71 -1.58 -9.43
CA THR A 10 11.63 -3.02 -9.75
C THR A 10 10.19 -3.54 -9.78
N THR A 11 9.32 -3.01 -8.92
CA THR A 11 7.96 -3.52 -8.72
C THR A 11 6.93 -2.61 -9.35
N TYR A 12 6.85 -1.35 -8.93
CA TYR A 12 5.84 -0.44 -9.46
C TYR A 12 6.08 -0.03 -10.92
N SER A 13 7.33 -0.07 -11.39
CA SER A 13 7.67 0.14 -12.81
C SER A 13 7.52 -1.12 -13.67
N ASN A 14 7.17 -2.28 -13.10
CA ASN A 14 6.90 -3.47 -13.92
C ASN A 14 5.63 -3.23 -14.77
N PRO A 15 5.66 -3.41 -16.11
CA PRO A 15 4.53 -3.10 -16.98
C PRO A 15 3.22 -3.79 -16.59
N LYS A 16 3.29 -5.05 -16.12
CA LYS A 16 2.10 -5.80 -15.71
C LYS A 16 1.51 -5.26 -14.40
N VAL A 17 2.37 -4.94 -13.43
CA VAL A 17 1.95 -4.34 -12.15
C VAL A 17 1.34 -2.96 -12.41
N ALA A 18 2.00 -2.11 -13.19
CA ALA A 18 1.53 -0.77 -13.51
C ALA A 18 0.19 -0.80 -14.26
N ALA A 19 0.03 -1.69 -15.24
CA ALA A 19 -1.23 -1.87 -15.95
C ALA A 19 -2.38 -2.24 -15.00
N TYR A 20 -2.15 -3.23 -14.13
CA TYR A 20 -3.16 -3.67 -13.16
C TYR A 20 -3.53 -2.56 -12.15
N ILE A 21 -2.53 -1.81 -11.68
CA ILE A 21 -2.76 -0.65 -10.79
C ILE A 21 -3.64 0.38 -11.48
N ASN A 22 -3.32 0.75 -12.73
CA ASN A 22 -4.07 1.76 -13.47
C ASN A 22 -5.50 1.32 -13.80
N GLU A 23 -5.74 0.01 -13.95
CA GLU A 23 -7.06 -0.53 -14.27
C GLU A 23 -7.97 -0.64 -13.02
N HIS A 24 -7.41 -1.02 -11.86
CA HIS A 24 -8.22 -1.41 -10.70
C HIS A 24 -8.08 -0.52 -9.47
N TYR A 25 -7.08 0.36 -9.42
CA TYR A 25 -6.79 1.15 -8.23
C TYR A 25 -6.69 2.64 -8.50
N TYR A 26 -7.01 3.41 -7.46
CA TYR A 26 -6.59 4.80 -7.37
C TYR A 26 -5.26 4.89 -6.61
N ALA A 27 -4.15 4.90 -7.35
CA ALA A 27 -2.81 4.91 -6.78
C ALA A 27 -2.43 6.29 -6.23
N VAL A 28 -1.96 6.32 -4.98
CA VAL A 28 -1.44 7.54 -4.33
C VAL A 28 -0.03 7.26 -3.83
N LYS A 29 0.93 8.05 -4.30
CA LYS A 29 2.29 8.07 -3.74
C LYS A 29 2.35 9.09 -2.62
N TYR A 30 2.59 8.61 -1.40
CA TYR A 30 2.63 9.45 -0.21
C TYR A 30 4.03 9.49 0.39
N ASP A 31 4.55 10.70 0.62
CA ASP A 31 5.81 10.90 1.35
C ASP A 31 5.50 11.00 2.86
N ALA A 32 5.80 9.93 3.58
CA ALA A 32 5.59 9.86 5.02
C ALA A 32 6.53 10.78 5.82
N GLU A 33 7.60 11.30 5.24
CA GLU A 33 8.51 12.26 5.88
C GLU A 33 8.11 13.72 5.58
N SER A 34 7.06 13.94 4.77
CA SER A 34 6.58 15.28 4.41
C SER A 34 6.15 16.08 5.62
N LYS A 35 6.60 17.34 5.65
CA LYS A 35 6.24 18.32 6.68
C LYS A 35 4.88 18.98 6.44
N ASP A 36 4.32 18.80 5.25
CA ASP A 36 3.06 19.42 4.85
C ASP A 36 1.88 18.75 5.56
N SER A 37 0.84 19.54 5.82
CA SER A 37 -0.41 19.01 6.34
C SER A 37 -1.26 18.46 5.21
N VAL A 38 -1.90 17.31 5.42
CA VAL A 38 -2.82 16.68 4.46
C VAL A 38 -4.19 16.49 5.10
N ALA A 39 -5.24 16.75 4.35
CA ALA A 39 -6.61 16.44 4.77
C ALA A 39 -7.01 15.06 4.21
N PHE A 40 -7.36 14.13 5.09
CA PHE A 40 -7.85 12.82 4.73
C PHE A 40 -9.10 12.53 5.56
N ASN A 41 -10.19 12.11 4.91
CA ASN A 41 -11.47 11.83 5.56
C ASN A 41 -11.97 12.96 6.51
N LYS A 42 -11.90 14.22 6.07
CA LYS A 42 -12.25 15.42 6.86
C LYS A 42 -11.38 15.66 8.12
N ILE A 43 -10.34 14.86 8.33
CA ILE A 43 -9.35 15.03 9.40
C ILE A 43 -8.07 15.60 8.78
N ARG A 44 -7.46 16.56 9.45
CA ARG A 44 -6.17 17.12 9.04
C ARG A 44 -5.05 16.42 9.80
N TYR A 45 -4.13 15.82 9.06
CA TYR A 45 -2.92 15.18 9.56
C TYR A 45 -1.73 16.08 9.27
N GLY A 46 -0.73 16.05 10.14
CA GLY A 46 0.46 16.87 10.02
C GLY A 46 1.73 16.11 10.39
N PHE A 47 2.86 16.81 10.37
CA PHE A 47 4.14 16.21 10.70
C PHE A 47 4.36 16.09 12.20
N ASN A 48 4.58 14.86 12.65
CA ASN A 48 4.90 14.55 14.03
C ASN A 48 6.41 14.59 14.25
N LYS A 49 6.88 15.62 14.98
CA LYS A 49 8.31 15.83 15.23
C LYS A 49 8.94 14.71 16.07
N ALA A 50 8.19 14.12 17.01
CA ALA A 50 8.69 13.06 17.87
C ALA A 50 8.87 11.75 17.09
N ALA A 51 7.89 11.40 16.25
CA ALA A 51 7.96 10.23 15.39
C ALA A 51 8.80 10.44 14.12
N LYS A 52 9.12 11.69 13.79
CA LYS A 52 9.75 12.13 12.52
C LYS A 52 9.00 11.62 11.29
N THR A 53 7.67 11.56 11.37
CA THR A 53 6.79 10.98 10.36
C THR A 53 5.48 11.76 10.34
N ASN A 54 4.82 11.83 9.20
CA ASN A 54 3.50 12.41 9.09
C ASN A 54 2.43 11.51 9.73
N ASP A 55 1.55 12.09 10.54
CA ASP A 55 0.54 11.35 11.29
C ASP A 55 -0.42 10.57 10.38
N LEU A 56 -0.63 10.97 9.13
CA LEU A 56 -1.43 10.17 8.19
C LEU A 56 -0.78 8.80 7.92
N ALA A 57 0.53 8.78 7.70
CA ALA A 57 1.25 7.52 7.48
C ALA A 57 1.17 6.63 8.72
N LEU A 58 1.38 7.21 9.91
CA LEU A 58 1.26 6.49 11.19
C LEU A 58 -0.16 5.95 11.41
N TYR A 59 -1.19 6.73 11.07
CA TYR A 59 -2.58 6.30 11.21
C TYR A 59 -2.90 5.11 10.30
N LEU A 60 -2.52 5.20 9.02
CA LEU A 60 -2.81 4.16 8.02
C LEU A 60 -1.98 2.90 8.21
N SER A 61 -0.80 2.99 8.82
CA SER A 61 0.09 1.86 9.09
C SER A 61 -0.06 1.27 10.50
N PHE A 62 -1.04 1.73 11.29
CA PHE A 62 -1.17 1.38 12.71
C PHE A 62 0.10 1.63 13.54
N GLY A 63 0.81 2.72 13.21
CA GLY A 63 2.03 3.15 13.88
C GLY A 63 3.31 2.49 13.36
N ASP A 64 3.21 1.57 12.39
CA ASP A 64 4.39 0.98 11.77
C ASP A 64 5.14 2.02 10.92
N ARG A 65 6.45 2.09 11.14
CA ARG A 65 7.38 3.01 10.48
C ARG A 65 8.34 2.29 9.54
N SER A 66 8.04 1.03 9.23
CA SER A 66 8.81 0.24 8.27
C SER A 66 8.51 0.71 6.86
N TYR A 67 9.56 1.04 6.10
CA TYR A 67 9.45 1.50 4.72
C TYR A 67 10.20 0.55 3.75
N PRO A 68 9.69 0.34 2.52
CA PRO A 68 8.42 0.85 1.97
C PRO A 68 7.20 0.25 2.67
N ASN A 69 6.06 0.96 2.61
CA ASN A 69 4.79 0.50 3.14
C ASN A 69 3.70 0.73 2.09
N THR A 70 2.93 -0.31 1.79
CA THR A 70 1.85 -0.29 0.80
C THR A 70 0.53 -0.49 1.52
N ILE A 71 -0.36 0.49 1.47
CA ILE A 71 -1.64 0.44 2.20
C ILE A 71 -2.77 0.22 1.21
N PHE A 72 -3.56 -0.83 1.43
CA PHE A 72 -4.80 -1.08 0.70
C PHE A 72 -5.98 -0.50 1.46
N LEU A 73 -6.82 0.25 0.75
CA LEU A 73 -8.07 0.84 1.23
C LEU A 73 -9.16 0.56 0.20
N ASP A 74 -10.21 -0.14 0.61
CA ASP A 74 -11.39 -0.38 -0.23
C ASP A 74 -12.20 0.92 -0.44
N HIS A 75 -12.31 1.73 0.62
CA HIS A 75 -12.90 3.07 0.58
C HIS A 75 -12.29 3.93 1.69
N ILE A 76 -12.51 5.25 1.66
CA ILE A 76 -11.82 6.20 2.55
C ILE A 76 -12.07 5.99 4.06
N ASN A 77 -13.16 5.32 4.41
CA ASN A 77 -13.54 4.96 5.78
C ASN A 77 -13.22 3.49 6.13
N ALA A 78 -12.70 2.72 5.18
CA ALA A 78 -12.40 1.31 5.40
C ALA A 78 -11.24 1.16 6.39
N ARG A 79 -11.19 0.01 7.06
CA ARG A 79 -10.01 -0.37 7.85
C ARG A 79 -8.80 -0.51 6.90
N PRO A 80 -7.69 0.20 7.15
CA PRO A 80 -6.48 0.06 6.36
C PRO A 80 -5.91 -1.36 6.45
N ALA A 81 -5.35 -1.84 5.35
CA ALA A 81 -4.55 -3.05 5.31
C ALA A 81 -3.11 -2.72 4.85
N PRO A 82 -2.21 -2.36 5.78
CA PRO A 82 -0.82 -2.07 5.47
C PRO A 82 -0.02 -3.36 5.20
N LEU A 83 0.81 -3.32 4.16
CA LEU A 83 1.85 -4.30 3.86
C LEU A 83 3.20 -3.62 3.90
N SER A 84 3.93 -3.90 4.96
CA SER A 84 5.25 -3.34 5.21
C SER A 84 6.35 -4.18 4.58
N GLY A 85 7.33 -3.50 4.00
CA GLY A 85 8.51 -4.11 3.41
C GLY A 85 8.52 -4.05 1.89
N TYR A 86 9.72 -4.29 1.35
CA TYR A 86 9.94 -4.42 -0.08
C TYR A 86 9.30 -5.72 -0.59
N MET A 87 8.51 -5.63 -1.66
CA MET A 87 7.94 -6.77 -2.36
C MET A 87 8.34 -6.71 -3.82
N LYS A 88 8.76 -7.84 -4.40
CA LYS A 88 8.98 -8.04 -5.83
C LYS A 88 7.65 -8.12 -6.59
N PRO A 89 7.63 -7.99 -7.94
CA PRO A 89 6.41 -8.11 -8.75
C PRO A 89 5.54 -9.34 -8.42
N LYS A 90 6.16 -10.51 -8.29
CA LYS A 90 5.47 -11.76 -7.94
C LYS A 90 4.86 -11.76 -6.53
N GLU A 91 5.51 -11.09 -5.60
CA GLU A 91 5.11 -11.07 -4.18
C GLU A 91 3.96 -10.09 -3.96
N ILE A 92 3.93 -8.97 -4.70
CA ILE A 92 2.87 -7.97 -4.61
C ILE A 92 1.59 -8.37 -5.37
N GLU A 93 1.69 -9.32 -6.31
CA GLU A 93 0.56 -9.75 -7.13
C GLU A 93 -0.58 -10.35 -6.32
N ALA A 94 -0.28 -11.32 -5.45
CA ALA A 94 -1.29 -11.96 -4.62
C ALA A 94 -2.07 -10.97 -3.75
N PRO A 95 -1.43 -10.08 -2.96
CA PRO A 95 -2.17 -9.12 -2.16
C PRO A 95 -2.97 -8.14 -3.00
N MET A 96 -2.41 -7.60 -4.09
CA MET A 96 -3.18 -6.72 -4.99
C MET A 96 -4.43 -7.43 -5.50
N ARG A 97 -4.24 -8.57 -6.18
CA ARG A 97 -5.37 -9.31 -6.75
C ARG A 97 -6.38 -9.74 -5.70
N TYR A 98 -5.97 -10.06 -4.48
CA TYR A 98 -6.90 -10.37 -3.40
C TYR A 98 -7.84 -9.20 -3.09
N PHE A 99 -7.37 -7.95 -3.01
CA PHE A 99 -8.25 -6.81 -2.71
C PHE A 99 -9.28 -6.52 -3.81
N VAL A 100 -9.02 -6.93 -5.06
CA VAL A 100 -9.90 -6.70 -6.20
C VAL A 100 -10.80 -7.91 -6.49
N GLU A 101 -10.23 -9.12 -6.44
CA GLU A 101 -10.85 -10.34 -6.95
C GLU A 101 -11.48 -11.20 -5.86
N LYS A 102 -11.22 -10.95 -4.56
CA LYS A 102 -11.79 -11.77 -3.49
C LYS A 102 -13.31 -11.81 -3.58
N LYS A 103 -13.88 -13.01 -3.38
CA LYS A 103 -15.32 -13.22 -3.39
C LYS A 103 -15.82 -13.52 -1.99
N GLY A 104 -16.77 -12.72 -1.51
CA GLY A 104 -17.39 -12.91 -0.19
C GLY A 104 -16.36 -12.85 0.94
N GLU A 105 -16.37 -13.89 1.77
CA GLU A 105 -15.55 -14.02 2.99
C GLU A 105 -14.28 -14.86 2.78
N GLU A 106 -13.83 -15.06 1.53
CA GLU A 106 -12.59 -15.78 1.25
C GLU A 106 -11.39 -15.15 1.96
N THR A 107 -10.58 -15.97 2.63
CA THR A 107 -9.38 -15.50 3.31
C THR A 107 -8.22 -15.32 2.32
N PHE A 108 -7.26 -14.44 2.66
CA PHE A 108 -6.05 -14.28 1.84
C PHE A 108 -5.28 -15.59 1.66
N VAL A 109 -5.24 -16.44 2.69
CA VAL A 109 -4.57 -17.74 2.64
C VAL A 109 -5.22 -18.64 1.60
N ASP A 110 -6.55 -18.68 1.55
CA ASP A 110 -7.29 -19.51 0.60
C ASP A 110 -7.17 -18.99 -0.83
N PHE A 111 -7.22 -17.66 -1.00
CA PHE A 111 -6.99 -17.01 -2.29
C PHE A 111 -5.57 -17.32 -2.80
N ASN A 112 -4.56 -17.14 -1.96
CA ASN A 112 -3.15 -17.33 -2.34
C ASN A 112 -2.81 -18.78 -2.71
N LYS A 113 -3.52 -19.77 -2.15
CA LYS A 113 -3.36 -21.19 -2.54
C LYS A 113 -3.88 -21.48 -3.94
N LYS A 114 -4.92 -20.77 -4.37
CA LYS A 114 -5.57 -20.97 -5.69
C LYS A 114 -4.93 -20.13 -6.78
N MET A 115 -4.39 -18.99 -6.39
CA MET A 115 -3.78 -18.01 -7.27
C MET A 115 -2.45 -18.51 -7.83
N LYS A 116 -2.22 -18.27 -9.11
CA LYS A 116 -0.94 -18.52 -9.80
C LYS A 116 -0.35 -17.17 -10.20
N PRO A 117 0.85 -16.81 -9.71
CA PRO A 117 1.49 -15.55 -10.07
C PRO A 117 1.84 -15.51 -11.56
N VAL A 118 1.55 -14.39 -12.21
CA VAL A 118 1.75 -14.15 -13.64
C VAL A 118 2.73 -12.98 -13.89
N TRP A 119 3.05 -12.19 -12.87
CA TRP A 119 3.92 -11.01 -12.95
C TRP A 119 5.41 -11.30 -12.75
#